data_AF-A0A5B0FAN7-F1
#
_entry.id   AF-A0A5B0FAN7-F1
#
_cell.length_a   1.000
_cell.length_b   1.000
_cell.length_c   1.000
_cell.angle_alpha   90.00
_cell.angle_beta   90.00
_cell.angle_gamma   90.00
#
_symmetry.space_group_name_H-M   'P 1'
#
loop_
_entity.id
_entity.type
_entity.pdbx_description
1 polymer ?
#
loop_
_entity_poly.entity_id
_entity_poly.type
_entity_poly.pdbx_seq_one_letter_code
_entity_poly.pdbx_strand_id
1 'polypeptide(L)'
;MNAPTDVQIINDAEGNPAFVVIPYAQYVAQKIEPDLIPHEVVSRIVDGSTPIRAWREHLNLTQDEVAKRMGISQPAFAQQETVAKPRKATREKIAAAFGITANQLEL
;
A
#
# COMPACT_ATOMS: atom_id res chain seq x y z
N MET A 1 19.37 9.35 -14.70
CA MET A 1 20.42 8.52 -15.34
C MET A 1 20.24 7.11 -14.80
N ASN A 2 19.83 6.16 -15.63
CA ASN A 2 19.74 4.75 -15.23
C ASN A 2 21.15 4.16 -15.32
N ALA A 3 21.76 3.83 -14.19
CA ALA A 3 22.97 3.03 -14.19
C ALA A 3 22.62 1.64 -14.77
N PRO A 4 23.41 1.09 -15.71
CA PRO A 4 23.15 -0.25 -16.22
C PRO A 4 23.15 -1.25 -15.07
N THR A 5 22.08 -2.04 -14.96
CA THR A 5 21.96 -3.12 -13.99
C THR A 5 23.04 -4.15 -14.31
N ASP A 6 23.94 -4.40 -13.37
CA ASP A 6 25.05 -5.35 -13.50
C ASP A 6 24.52 -6.76 -13.18
N VAL A 7 23.61 -7.24 -14.02
CA VAL A 7 22.98 -8.56 -13.88
C VAL A 7 23.79 -9.60 -14.61
N GLN A 8 24.16 -10.66 -13.90
CA GLN A 8 24.80 -11.82 -14.49
C GLN A 8 23.74 -12.90 -14.79
N ILE A 9 23.68 -13.34 -16.04
CA ILE A 9 22.81 -14.46 -16.46
C ILE A 9 23.65 -15.74 -16.45
N ILE A 10 23.16 -16.77 -15.77
CA ILE A 10 23.72 -18.12 -15.78
C ILE A 10 22.82 -18.96 -16.67
N ASN A 11 23.36 -19.46 -17.78
CA ASN A 11 22.63 -20.30 -18.72
C ASN A 11 22.67 -21.77 -18.31
N ASP A 12 21.66 -22.55 -18.71
CA ASP A 12 21.65 -24.00 -18.63
C ASP A 12 22.57 -24.64 -19.69
N ALA A 13 22.58 -25.98 -19.73
CA ALA A 13 23.38 -26.76 -20.67
C ALA A 13 22.97 -26.58 -22.14
N GLU A 14 21.77 -26.08 -22.40
CA GLU A 14 21.22 -25.80 -23.73
C GLU A 14 21.49 -24.35 -24.17
N GLY A 15 22.07 -23.54 -23.28
CA GLY A 15 22.40 -22.14 -23.51
C GLY A 15 21.26 -21.17 -23.17
N ASN A 16 20.16 -21.64 -22.57
CA ASN A 16 19.03 -20.79 -22.19
C ASN A 16 19.27 -20.19 -20.80
N PRO A 17 18.83 -18.94 -20.53
CA PRO A 17 18.90 -18.34 -19.21
C PRO A 17 18.20 -19.19 -18.14
N ALA A 18 18.97 -19.71 -17.19
CA ALA A 18 18.44 -20.53 -16.09
C ALA A 18 18.35 -19.75 -14.78
N PHE A 19 19.33 -18.89 -14.51
CA PHE A 19 19.36 -18.04 -13.32
C PHE A 19 19.81 -16.62 -13.66
N VAL A 20 19.34 -15.65 -12.88
CA VAL A 20 19.80 -14.26 -12.93
C VAL A 20 20.32 -13.89 -11.54
N VAL A 21 21.57 -13.44 -11.47
CA VAL A 21 22.22 -12.98 -10.25
C VAL A 21 22.20 -11.46 -10.24
N ILE A 22 21.52 -10.89 -9.24
CA ILE A 22 21.45 -9.46 -9.00
C ILE A 22 22.37 -9.14 -7.80
N PRO A 23 23.35 -8.23 -7.93
CA PRO A 23 24.14 -7.79 -6.79
C PRO A 23 23.24 -7.31 -5.65
N TYR A 24 23.53 -7.75 -4.42
CA TYR A 24 22.62 -7.54 -3.28
C TYR A 24 22.26 -6.06 -3.06
N ALA A 25 23.23 -5.15 -3.23
CA ALA A 25 22.97 -3.71 -3.15
C ALA A 25 21.94 -3.22 -4.19
N GLN A 26 21.95 -3.78 -5.40
CA GLN A 26 20.97 -3.48 -6.44
C GLN A 26 19.61 -4.11 -6.14
N TYR A 27 19.57 -5.34 -5.63
CA TYR A 27 18.33 -5.98 -5.18
C TYR A 27 17.64 -5.16 -4.07
N VAL A 28 18.41 -4.69 -3.09
CA VAL A 28 17.88 -3.84 -2.00
C VAL A 28 17.49 -2.45 -2.53
N ALA A 29 18.25 -1.88 -3.47
CA ALA A 29 17.95 -0.58 -4.08
C ALA A 29 16.73 -0.61 -5.01
N GLN A 30 16.39 -1.77 -5.57
CA GLN A 30 15.13 -1.99 -6.29
C GLN A 30 13.89 -1.90 -5.39
N LYS A 31 14.05 -1.52 -4.10
CA LYS A 31 13.02 -1.25 -3.10
C LYS A 31 11.61 -1.33 -3.66
N ILE A 32 11.03 -2.49 -3.36
CA ILE A 32 9.66 -2.92 -3.46
C ILE A 32 8.68 -1.74 -3.51
N GLU A 33 7.74 -1.81 -4.45
CA GLU A 33 6.80 -0.75 -4.80
C GLU A 33 6.16 -0.07 -3.58
N PRO A 34 5.96 1.26 -3.63
CA PRO A 34 5.39 2.04 -2.53
C PRO A 34 3.94 1.65 -2.17
N ASP A 35 3.30 0.81 -2.97
CA ASP A 35 1.87 0.47 -2.86
C ASP A 35 1.62 -0.92 -2.25
N LEU A 36 2.59 -1.54 -1.55
CA LEU A 36 2.35 -2.80 -0.85
C LEU A 36 1.24 -2.68 0.20
N ILE A 37 0.35 -3.66 0.22
CA ILE A 37 -0.75 -3.72 1.18
C ILE A 37 -0.50 -4.88 2.15
N PRO A 38 -0.48 -4.64 3.47
CA PRO A 38 -0.30 -5.69 4.46
C PRO A 38 -1.37 -6.78 4.34
N HIS A 39 -0.98 -8.04 4.51
CA HIS A 39 -1.91 -9.17 4.41
C HIS A 39 -3.08 -9.05 5.39
N GLU A 40 -2.87 -8.52 6.59
CA GLU A 40 -3.94 -8.28 7.57
C GLU A 40 -5.01 -7.32 7.06
N VAL A 41 -4.63 -6.28 6.32
CA VAL A 41 -5.57 -5.34 5.71
C VAL A 41 -6.41 -6.07 4.67
N VAL A 42 -5.77 -6.88 3.82
CA VAL A 42 -6.47 -7.68 2.80
C VAL A 42 -7.44 -8.67 3.44
N SER A 43 -7.00 -9.40 4.49
CA SER A 43 -7.86 -10.35 5.21
C SER A 43 -9.12 -9.68 5.74
N ARG A 44 -8.98 -8.52 6.41
CA ARG A 44 -10.13 -7.77 6.94
C ARG A 44 -11.11 -7.35 5.85
N ILE A 45 -10.60 -6.99 4.67
CA ILE A 45 -11.45 -6.59 3.54
C ILE A 45 -12.21 -7.80 2.99
N VAL A 46 -11.56 -8.95 2.88
CA VAL A 46 -12.21 -10.22 2.51
C VAL A 46 -13.30 -10.60 3.54
N ASP A 47 -13.06 -10.32 4.82
CA ASP A 47 -14.03 -10.53 5.91
C ASP A 47 -15.15 -9.46 5.95
N GLY A 48 -15.17 -8.52 4.99
CA GLY A 48 -16.25 -7.54 4.81
C GLY A 48 -15.98 -6.14 5.38
N SER A 49 -14.76 -5.86 5.85
CA SER A 49 -14.37 -4.50 6.25
C SER A 49 -14.19 -3.59 5.04
N THR A 50 -14.55 -2.31 5.17
CA THR A 50 -14.17 -1.33 4.14
C THR A 50 -12.66 -1.12 4.14
N PRO A 51 -12.04 -0.74 2.99
CA PRO A 51 -10.61 -0.47 2.93
C PRO A 51 -10.15 0.58 3.95
N ILE A 52 -10.97 1.63 4.16
CA ILE A 52 -10.70 2.69 5.15
C ILE A 52 -10.64 2.10 6.57
N ARG A 53 -11.61 1.25 6.93
CA ARG A 53 -11.66 0.62 8.24
C ARG A 53 -10.51 -0.35 8.47
N ALA A 54 -10.21 -1.19 7.48
CA ALA A 54 -9.14 -2.16 7.56
C ALA A 54 -7.78 -1.48 7.79
N TRP A 55 -7.50 -0.41 7.05
CA TRP A 55 -6.28 0.39 7.26
C TRP A 55 -6.26 1.12 8.60
N ARG A 56 -7.38 1.74 9.02
CA ARG A 56 -7.46 2.42 10.32
C ARG A 56 -7.13 1.47 11.46
N GLU A 57 -7.71 0.26 11.45
CA GLU A 57 -7.48 -0.74 12.50
C GLU A 57 -6.06 -1.31 12.45
N HIS A 58 -5.50 -1.55 11.27
CA HIS A 58 -4.11 -2.00 11.12
C HIS A 58 -3.10 -0.95 11.60
N LEU A 59 -3.40 0.34 11.44
CA LEU A 59 -2.58 1.44 11.95
C LEU A 59 -2.88 1.79 13.43
N ASN A 60 -3.74 1.02 14.11
CA ASN A 60 -4.16 1.25 15.49
C ASN A 60 -4.75 2.65 15.74
N LEU A 61 -5.43 3.22 14.75
CA LEU A 61 -6.04 4.54 14.86
C LEU A 61 -7.52 4.45 15.29
N THR A 62 -7.95 5.39 16.09
CA THR A 62 -9.36 5.63 16.41
C THR A 62 -10.01 6.54 15.36
N GLN A 63 -11.33 6.50 15.23
CA GLN A 63 -12.06 7.42 14.34
C GLN A 63 -11.81 8.90 14.69
N ASP A 64 -11.65 9.20 15.97
CA ASP A 64 -11.40 10.56 16.46
C ASP A 64 -10.01 11.07 16.05
N GLU A 65 -8.98 10.23 16.15
CA GLU A 65 -7.62 10.58 15.71
C GLU A 65 -7.56 10.88 14.22
N VAL A 66 -8.24 10.07 13.41
CA VAL A 66 -8.27 10.29 11.95
C VAL A 66 -9.07 11.54 11.61
N ALA A 67 -10.22 11.75 12.27
CA ALA A 67 -11.02 12.96 12.10
C ALA A 67 -10.22 14.22 12.44
N LYS A 68 -9.45 14.21 13.54
CA LYS A 68 -8.53 15.29 13.93
C LYS A 68 -7.46 15.54 12.87
N ARG A 69 -6.84 14.49 12.33
CA ARG A 69 -5.85 14.61 11.23
C ARG A 69 -6.46 15.20 9.96
N MET A 70 -7.73 14.91 9.69
CA MET A 70 -8.48 15.41 8.54
C MET A 70 -9.11 16.79 8.76
N GLY A 71 -9.13 17.31 9.99
CA GLY A 71 -9.81 18.56 10.34
C GLY A 71 -11.33 18.50 10.21
N ILE A 72 -11.93 17.32 10.43
CA ILE A 72 -13.39 17.10 10.39
C ILE A 72 -13.92 16.56 11.72
N SER A 73 -15.24 16.48 11.88
CA SER A 73 -15.84 15.88 13.08
C SER A 73 -15.74 14.35 13.04
N GLN A 74 -15.65 13.71 14.21
CA GLN A 74 -15.61 12.25 14.32
C GLN A 74 -16.83 11.56 13.68
N PRO A 75 -18.08 12.07 13.82
CA PRO A 75 -19.22 11.52 13.09
C PRO A 75 -19.11 11.66 11.56
N ALA A 76 -18.51 12.74 11.06
CA ALA A 76 -18.30 12.91 9.62
C ALA A 76 -17.29 11.88 9.08
N PHE A 77 -16.22 11.61 9.83
CA PHE A 77 -15.29 10.53 9.47
C PHE A 77 -15.97 9.15 9.55
N ALA A 78 -16.74 8.88 10.59
CA ALA A 78 -17.46 7.61 10.75
C ALA A 78 -18.41 7.35 9.55
N GLN A 79 -19.06 8.38 9.02
CA GLN A 79 -19.85 8.28 7.79
C GLN A 79 -18.99 8.01 6.55
N GLN A 80 -17.78 8.55 6.45
CA GLN A 80 -16.88 8.27 5.33
C GLN A 80 -16.33 6.84 5.39
N GLU A 81 -16.10 6.31 6.58
CA GLU A 81 -15.56 4.96 6.80
C GLU A 81 -16.52 3.86 6.32
N THR A 82 -17.83 4.10 6.32
CA THR A 82 -18.83 3.14 5.82
C THR A 82 -18.95 3.13 4.30
N VAL A 83 -18.35 4.09 3.59
CA VAL A 83 -18.42 4.17 2.13
C VAL A 83 -17.41 3.20 1.53
N ALA A 84 -17.90 2.16 0.86
CA ALA A 84 -17.05 1.15 0.22
C ALA A 84 -16.13 1.74 -0.87
N LYS A 85 -16.62 2.71 -1.66
CA LYS A 85 -15.86 3.38 -2.73
C LYS A 85 -15.92 4.90 -2.58
N PRO A 86 -15.03 5.51 -1.77
CA PRO A 86 -14.98 6.95 -1.60
C PRO A 86 -14.59 7.65 -2.91
N ARG A 87 -15.05 8.89 -3.10
CA ARG A 87 -14.60 9.74 -4.22
C ARG A 87 -13.09 9.96 -4.13
N LYS A 88 -12.42 10.13 -5.28
CA LYS A 88 -10.97 10.35 -5.38
C LYS A 88 -10.44 11.38 -4.37
N ALA A 89 -11.06 12.56 -4.32
CA ALA A 89 -10.63 13.63 -3.41
C ALA A 89 -10.76 13.27 -1.92
N THR A 90 -11.77 12.48 -1.55
CA THR A 90 -11.93 11.99 -0.16
C THR A 90 -10.90 10.91 0.14
N ARG A 91 -10.68 9.99 -0.80
CA ARG A 91 -9.67 8.93 -0.69
C ARG A 91 -8.28 9.49 -0.48
N GLU A 92 -7.89 10.51 -1.24
CA GLU A 92 -6.60 11.20 -1.10
C GLU A 92 -6.42 11.83 0.29
N LYS A 93 -7.48 12.48 0.83
CA LYS A 93 -7.43 13.07 2.18
C LYS A 93 -7.31 12.01 3.27
N ILE A 94 -8.02 10.90 3.15
CA ILE A 94 -7.95 9.79 4.11
C ILE A 94 -6.57 9.12 4.03
N ALA A 95 -6.07 8.85 2.83
CA ALA A 95 -4.74 8.28 2.63
C ALA A 95 -3.64 9.15 3.25
N ALA A 96 -3.72 10.48 3.06
CA ALA A 96 -2.82 11.43 3.71
C ALA A 96 -2.91 11.38 5.24
N ALA A 97 -4.11 11.24 5.81
CA ALA A 97 -4.29 11.10 7.26
C ALA A 97 -3.72 9.78 7.82
N PHE A 98 -3.68 8.73 7.01
CA PHE A 98 -3.07 7.43 7.32
C PHE A 98 -1.57 7.36 7.06
N GLY A 99 -1.03 8.27 6.24
CA GLY A 99 0.38 8.24 5.81
C GLY A 99 0.66 7.19 4.74
N ILE A 100 -0.35 6.85 3.93
CA ILE A 100 -0.31 5.85 2.86
C ILE A 100 -0.64 6.50 1.50
N THR A 101 -0.50 5.77 0.41
CA THR A 101 -0.91 6.24 -0.92
C THR A 101 -2.41 6.04 -1.15
N ALA A 102 -3.01 6.86 -2.03
CA ALA A 102 -4.43 6.71 -2.36
C ALA A 102 -4.75 5.40 -3.10
N ASN A 103 -3.76 4.80 -3.76
CA ASN A 103 -3.89 3.50 -4.45
C ASN A 103 -4.08 2.35 -3.47
N GLN A 104 -3.47 2.44 -2.28
CA GLN A 104 -3.63 1.44 -1.22
C GLN A 104 -5.07 1.38 -0.64
N LEU A 105 -5.93 2.35 -0.97
CA LEU A 105 -7.36 2.37 -0.63
C LEU A 105 -8.27 2.00 -1.83
N GLU A 106 -7.71 1.62 -2.98
CA GLU A 106 -8.43 1.28 -4.22
C GLU A 106 -8.63 -0.24 -4.38
N LEU A 107 -8.99 -0.92 -3.28
CA LEU A 107 -9.28 -2.36 -3.26
C LEU A 107 -10.74 -2.67 -3.60
#